data_AF-A0A225V8Y7-F1
#
_entry.id   AF-A0A225V8Y7-F1
#
_cell.length_a   1.000
_cell.length_b   1.000
_cell.length_c   1.000
_cell.angle_alpha   90.00
_cell.angle_beta   90.00
_cell.angle_gamma   90.00
#
_symmetry.space_group_name_H-M   'P 1'
#
loop_
_entity.id
_entity.type
_entity.pdbx_description
1 polymer ?
#
loop_
_entity_poly.entity_id
_entity_poly.type
_entity_poly.pdbx_seq_one_letter_code
_entity_poly.pdbx_strand_id
1 'polypeptide(L)'
;MDSSRADCRCRNGGASKQSVPLFTPILQPKIESISHEALVKWQHDHRDYEEKLKALCRVSGEDYPAVVESVVPAFDLELLEVFCSRSSKWMLQRRQMKC
;
A
#
# COMPACT_ATOMS: atom_id res chain seq x y z
N MET A 1 -20.98 -11.76 55.72
CA MET A 1 -19.67 -11.14 55.42
C MET A 1 -19.00 -12.08 54.44
N ASP A 2 -19.48 -12.11 53.21
CA ASP A 2 -19.23 -11.18 52.10
C ASP A 2 -17.91 -11.48 51.37
N SER A 3 -18.05 -11.61 50.04
CA SER A 3 -17.00 -11.52 49.02
C SER A 3 -15.92 -12.60 48.96
N SER A 4 -15.43 -13.02 47.80
CA SER A 4 -15.88 -12.84 46.42
C SER A 4 -15.00 -13.76 45.57
N ARG A 5 -15.63 -14.40 44.58
CA ARG A 5 -15.01 -15.17 43.51
C ARG A 5 -14.21 -14.22 42.62
N ALA A 6 -12.89 -14.40 42.50
CA ALA A 6 -12.10 -13.76 41.46
C ALA A 6 -11.56 -14.81 40.50
N ASP A 7 -12.38 -15.12 39.52
CA ASP A 7 -12.05 -15.80 38.27
C ASP A 7 -11.05 -14.91 37.50
N CYS A 8 -9.78 -15.28 37.45
CA CYS A 8 -8.80 -14.63 36.57
C CYS A 8 -9.05 -15.07 35.12
N ARG A 9 -10.13 -14.56 34.49
CA ARG A 9 -10.26 -14.61 33.04
C ARG A 9 -9.26 -13.64 32.43
N CYS A 10 -8.19 -14.17 31.84
CA CYS A 10 -7.40 -13.44 30.86
C CYS A 10 -8.37 -12.98 29.76
N ARG A 11 -8.68 -11.67 29.75
CA ARG A 11 -9.43 -11.03 28.67
C ARG A 11 -8.70 -11.33 27.38
N ASN A 12 -9.37 -12.05 26.50
CA ASN A 12 -9.00 -12.11 25.10
C ASN A 12 -8.99 -10.64 24.63
N GLY A 13 -7.79 -10.11 24.40
CA GLY A 13 -7.59 -8.78 23.86
C GLY A 13 -8.24 -8.77 22.49
N GLY A 14 -9.50 -8.32 22.45
CA GLY A 14 -10.21 -8.07 21.22
C GLY A 14 -9.41 -7.03 20.47
N ALA A 15 -8.56 -7.50 19.55
CA ALA A 15 -8.10 -6.69 18.45
C ALA A 15 -9.36 -6.11 17.84
N SER A 16 -9.60 -4.83 18.08
CA SER A 16 -10.60 -4.06 17.36
C SER A 16 -10.16 -4.12 15.91
N LYS A 17 -10.61 -5.16 15.20
CA LYS A 17 -10.63 -5.20 13.75
C LYS A 17 -11.44 -3.99 13.38
N GLN A 18 -10.75 -2.88 13.11
CA GLN A 18 -11.38 -1.72 12.51
C GLN A 18 -11.97 -2.27 11.22
N SER A 19 -13.28 -2.51 11.25
CA SER A 19 -14.08 -2.92 10.11
C SER A 19 -14.06 -1.73 9.18
N VAL A 20 -13.05 -1.67 8.32
CA VAL A 20 -13.02 -0.73 7.21
C VAL A 20 -14.27 -1.05 6.40
N PRO A 21 -15.23 -0.12 6.28
CA PRO A 21 -16.44 -0.39 5.52
C PRO A 21 -16.04 -0.80 4.10
N LEU A 22 -16.59 -1.94 3.64
CA LEU A 22 -16.25 -2.59 2.37
C LEU A 22 -16.37 -1.65 1.15
N PHE A 23 -17.16 -0.59 1.28
CA PHE A 23 -17.52 0.32 0.19
C PHE A 23 -16.69 1.60 0.14
N THR A 24 -15.66 1.79 0.99
CA THR A 24 -14.76 2.94 0.81
C THR A 24 -13.72 2.60 -0.27
N PRO A 25 -13.72 3.29 -1.42
CA PRO A 25 -12.72 3.05 -2.45
C PRO A 25 -11.33 3.38 -1.90
N ILE A 26 -10.43 2.40 -1.91
CA ILE A 26 -9.03 2.62 -1.55
C ILE A 26 -8.35 3.25 -2.76
N LEU A 27 -7.95 4.52 -2.62
CA LEU A 27 -7.32 5.28 -3.69
C LEU A 27 -5.80 5.05 -3.70
N GLN A 28 -5.24 4.82 -4.89
CA GLN A 28 -3.80 4.73 -5.09
C GLN A 28 -3.15 6.11 -4.84
N PRO A 29 -2.06 6.19 -4.05
CA PRO A 29 -1.34 7.44 -3.85
C PRO A 29 -0.65 7.87 -5.16
N LYS A 30 -0.79 9.15 -5.51
CA LYS A 30 -0.16 9.73 -6.70
C LYS A 30 1.28 10.14 -6.42
N ILE A 31 2.13 10.03 -7.45
CA ILE A 31 3.50 10.54 -7.44
C ILE A 31 3.48 11.94 -8.01
N GLU A 32 3.49 12.94 -7.13
CA GLU A 32 3.41 14.36 -7.50
C GLU A 32 4.80 14.98 -7.80
N SER A 33 5.88 14.34 -7.36
CA SER A 33 7.25 14.86 -7.49
C SER A 33 8.29 13.73 -7.47
N ILE A 34 9.45 13.99 -8.09
CA ILE A 34 10.64 13.13 -8.08
C ILE A 34 11.68 13.53 -7.02
N SER A 35 11.34 14.45 -6.10
CA SER A 35 12.20 14.75 -4.96
C SER A 35 12.32 13.52 -4.04
N HIS A 36 13.47 13.38 -3.38
CA HIS A 36 13.73 12.25 -2.49
C HIS A 36 12.65 12.12 -1.40
N GLU A 37 12.27 13.24 -0.78
CA GLU A 37 11.21 13.28 0.23
C GLU A 37 9.85 12.83 -0.30
N ALA A 38 9.47 13.25 -1.51
CA ALA A 38 8.20 12.90 -2.12
C ALA A 38 8.15 11.41 -2.46
N LEU A 39 9.26 10.86 -2.98
CA LEU A 39 9.38 9.43 -3.28
C LEU A 39 9.38 8.57 -2.01
N VAL A 40 10.07 8.99 -0.95
CA VAL A 40 10.06 8.28 0.35
C VAL A 40 8.65 8.29 0.95
N LYS A 41 7.97 9.45 0.93
CA LYS A 41 6.59 9.56 1.40
C LYS A 41 5.66 8.67 0.57
N TRP A 42 5.77 8.72 -0.75
CA TRP A 42 4.96 7.89 -1.65
C TRP A 42 5.19 6.39 -1.40
N GLN A 43 6.43 5.94 -1.20
CA GLN A 43 6.71 4.54 -0.88
C GLN A 43 6.04 4.07 0.40
N HIS A 44 6.00 4.92 1.43
CA HIS A 44 5.29 4.64 2.66
C HIS A 44 3.78 4.55 2.42
N ASP A 45 3.19 5.58 1.79
CA ASP A 45 1.76 5.64 1.50
C ASP A 45 1.31 4.47 0.59
N HIS A 46 2.16 4.06 -0.36
CA HIS A 46 1.87 2.95 -1.28
C HIS A 46 1.89 1.60 -0.56
N ARG A 47 2.75 1.42 0.45
CA ARG A 47 2.73 0.22 1.30
C ARG A 47 1.43 0.12 2.09
N ASP A 48 1.00 1.23 2.71
CA ASP A 48 -0.25 1.28 3.45
C ASP A 48 -1.47 1.02 2.55
N TYR A 49 -1.43 1.51 1.30
CA TYR A 49 -2.42 1.23 0.27
C TYR A 49 -2.52 -0.28 -0.02
N GLU A 50 -1.40 -0.95 -0.28
CA GLU A 50 -1.39 -2.39 -0.55
C GLU A 50 -1.89 -3.22 0.63
N GLU A 51 -1.52 -2.85 1.87
CA GLU A 51 -1.95 -3.55 3.07
C GLU A 51 -3.46 -3.47 3.25
N LYS A 52 -4.05 -2.29 3.01
CA LYS A 52 -5.50 -2.11 3.06
C LYS A 52 -6.20 -2.90 1.96
N LEU A 53 -5.67 -2.93 0.74
CA LEU A 53 -6.20 -3.75 -0.35
C LEU A 53 -6.14 -5.25 -0.02
N LYS A 54 -5.01 -5.74 0.49
CA LYS A 54 -4.87 -7.14 0.92
C LYS A 54 -5.86 -7.49 2.02
N ALA A 55 -6.13 -6.57 2.95
CA ALA A 55 -7.14 -6.75 3.98
C ALA A 55 -8.56 -6.83 3.38
N LEU A 56 -8.89 -5.99 2.39
CA LEU A 56 -10.18 -6.05 1.69
C LEU A 56 -10.34 -7.35 0.90
N CYS A 57 -9.33 -7.78 0.14
CA CYS A 57 -9.36 -9.02 -0.63
C CYS A 57 -9.63 -10.24 0.27
N ARG A 58 -9.07 -10.26 1.49
CA ARG A 58 -9.36 -11.31 2.49
C ARG A 58 -10.81 -11.32 2.96
N VAL A 59 -11.50 -10.17 2.91
CA VAL A 59 -12.90 -10.03 3.33
C VAL A 59 -13.86 -10.27 2.16
N SER A 60 -13.55 -9.77 0.96
CA SER A 60 -14.37 -9.95 -0.25
C SER A 60 -14.21 -11.34 -0.89
N GLY A 61 -13.08 -12.00 -0.66
CA GLY A 61 -12.71 -13.24 -1.34
C GLY A 61 -12.13 -13.02 -2.73
N GLU A 62 -11.86 -11.76 -3.10
CA GLU A 62 -11.21 -11.41 -4.36
C GLU A 62 -9.69 -11.69 -4.30
N ASP A 63 -9.10 -11.92 -5.47
CA ASP A 63 -7.66 -12.13 -5.58
C ASP A 63 -6.92 -10.79 -5.68
N TYR A 64 -5.89 -10.61 -4.87
CA TYR A 64 -5.12 -9.37 -4.78
C TYR A 64 -4.56 -8.84 -6.13
N PRO A 65 -3.94 -9.69 -6.99
CA PRO A 65 -3.45 -9.28 -8.31
C PRO A 65 -4.56 -8.77 -9.25
N ALA A 66 -5.81 -9.17 -9.02
CA ALA A 66 -6.95 -8.71 -9.82
C ALA A 66 -7.45 -7.33 -9.39
N VAL A 67 -7.15 -6.90 -8.15
CA VAL A 67 -7.63 -5.65 -7.56
C VAL A 67 -6.55 -4.56 -7.52
N VAL A 68 -5.27 -4.94 -7.43
CA VAL A 68 -4.18 -3.96 -7.38
C VAL A 68 -3.97 -3.27 -8.73
N GLU A 69 -3.96 -1.94 -8.73
CA GLU A 69 -3.67 -1.14 -9.92
C GLU A 69 -2.16 -1.06 -10.19
N SER A 70 -1.79 -0.94 -11.47
CA SER A 70 -0.40 -0.71 -11.87
C SER A 70 0.13 0.60 -11.28
N VAL A 71 1.44 0.69 -11.05
CA VAL A 71 2.09 1.94 -10.59
C VAL A 71 2.16 2.99 -11.71
N VAL A 72 2.07 2.59 -12.98
CA VAL A 72 2.13 3.49 -14.13
C VAL A 72 1.07 4.62 -14.07
N PRO A 73 -0.24 4.35 -13.84
CA PRO A 73 -1.24 5.40 -13.70
C PRO A 73 -1.10 6.27 -12.44
N ALA A 74 -0.25 5.90 -11.47
CA ALA A 74 0.02 6.75 -10.31
C ALA A 74 1.01 7.89 -10.62
N PHE A 75 1.74 7.83 -11.73
CA PHE A 75 2.55 8.94 -12.18
C PHE A 75 1.69 10.02 -12.82
N ASP A 76 2.03 11.28 -12.54
CA ASP A 76 1.61 12.37 -13.41
C ASP A 76 2.16 12.15 -14.84
N LEU A 77 1.37 12.48 -15.86
CA LEU A 77 1.70 12.20 -17.25
C LEU A 77 2.94 12.96 -17.72
N GLU A 78 3.08 14.23 -17.33
CA GLU A 78 4.25 15.04 -17.68
C GLU A 78 5.49 14.53 -16.95
N LEU A 79 5.31 14.09 -15.70
CA LEU A 79 6.38 13.48 -14.91
C LEU A 79 6.85 12.15 -15.51
N LEU A 80 5.91 11.31 -15.97
CA LEU A 80 6.19 10.03 -16.60
C LEU A 80 6.95 10.21 -17.92
N GLU A 81 6.61 11.22 -18.72
CA GLU A 81 7.30 11.54 -19.98
C GLU A 81 8.76 11.97 -19.74
N VAL A 82 8.99 12.83 -18.74
CA VAL A 82 10.34 13.22 -18.32
C VAL A 82 11.13 12.02 -17.81
N PHE A 83 10.48 11.12 -17.06
CA PHE A 83 11.13 9.91 -16.57
C PHE A 83 11.48 8.96 -17.71
N CYS A 84 10.57 8.70 -18.65
CA CYS A 84 10.77 7.78 -19.78
C CYS A 84 11.79 8.31 -20.80
N SER A 85 11.75 9.60 -21.13
CA SER A 85 12.73 10.23 -22.04
C SER A 85 14.16 10.14 -21.48
N ARG A 86 14.32 10.32 -20.16
CA ARG A 86 15.61 10.20 -19.47
C ARG A 86 15.98 8.73 -19.24
N SER A 87 15.02 7.88 -18.89
CA SER A 87 15.22 6.46 -18.59
C SER A 87 15.49 5.58 -19.81
N SER A 88 15.12 6.00 -21.02
CA SER A 88 15.46 5.27 -22.24
C SER A 88 16.99 5.08 -22.39
N LYS A 89 17.78 6.07 -21.94
CA LYS A 89 19.24 6.00 -21.90
C LYS A 89 19.76 5.18 -20.69
N TRP A 90 19.10 5.27 -19.53
CA TRP A 90 19.48 4.56 -18.30
C TRP A 90 19.12 3.06 -18.28
N MET A 91 17.98 2.67 -18.86
CA MET A 91 17.52 1.28 -18.93
C MET A 91 18.39 0.44 -19.90
N LEU A 92 18.86 1.03 -21.01
CA LEU A 92 19.85 0.42 -21.89
C LEU A 92 21.22 0.25 -21.20
N GLN A 93 21.66 1.24 -20.41
CA GLN A 93 22.91 1.17 -19.65
C GLN A 93 22.87 0.09 -18.54
N ARG A 94 21.74 -0.06 -17.82
CA ARG A 94 21.58 -1.12 -16.80
C ARG A 94 21.54 -2.52 -17.38
N ARG A 95 21.12 -2.71 -18.65
CA ARG A 95 21.17 -4.02 -19.32
C ARG A 95 22.61 -4.49 -19.59
N GLN A 96 23.57 -3.57 -19.62
CA GLN A 96 25.01 -3.83 -19.80
C GLN A 96 25.80 -3.95 -18.49
N MET A 97 25.20 -3.69 -17.32
CA MET A 97 25.83 -3.87 -15.99
C MET A 97 25.33 -5.13 -15.28
N LYS A 98 25.11 -6.21 -16.02
CA LYS A 98 25.02 -7.57 -15.47
C LYS A 98 26.33 -8.29 -15.77
N CYS A 99 27.30 -8.08 -14.89
CA CYS A 99 28.27 -9.10 -14.52
C CYS A 99 27.80 -9.73 -13.22
#